data_AF-A0A2A8V9M1-F1
#
_entry.id   AF-A0A2A8V9M1-F1
#
_cell.length_a   1.000
_cell.length_b   1.000
_cell.length_c   1.000
_cell.angle_alpha   90.00
_cell.angle_beta   90.00
_cell.angle_gamma   90.00
#
_symmetry.space_group_name_H-M   'P 1'
#
loop_
_entity.id
_entity.type
_entity.pdbx_description
1 polymer ?
#
loop_
_entity_poly.entity_id
_entity_poly.type
_entity_poly.pdbx_seq_one_letter_code
_entity_poly.pdbx_strand_id
1 'polypeptide(L)'
;MKSGKHTNSIYYARRGIYSNNHSSNRKITYGTITMETTVSYIRTATLNPEQLHQQQSSILEYVQENNLKLLKQFQDIAVSGSDDRKDGLKQMLEYIKVNDVDVVIVYSLNRFGRGAASLLEVLFQLKANGTEIITLN
;
A
#
# COMPACT_ATOMS: atom_id res chain seq x y z
N MET A 1 -4.76 -16.66 16.83
CA MET A 1 -3.42 -16.04 16.93
C MET A 1 -3.22 -15.20 15.68
N LYS A 2 -3.17 -13.86 15.77
CA LYS A 2 -2.82 -13.03 14.61
C LYS A 2 -1.32 -13.19 14.40
N SER A 3 -0.91 -13.72 13.24
CA SER A 3 0.49 -13.79 12.82
C SER A 3 1.06 -12.38 12.84
N GLY A 4 2.23 -12.20 13.45
CA GLY A 4 2.87 -10.89 13.55
C GLY A 4 3.29 -10.37 12.18
N LYS A 5 3.25 -9.04 12.03
CA LYS A 5 3.56 -8.31 10.79
C LYS A 5 4.79 -8.88 10.08
N HIS A 6 4.62 -9.52 8.93
CA HIS A 6 5.73 -10.05 8.13
C HIS A 6 6.57 -8.90 7.57
N THR A 7 7.66 -8.60 8.27
CA THR A 7 8.51 -7.45 7.99
C THR A 7 9.48 -7.76 6.85
N ASN A 8 9.36 -7.04 5.72
CA ASN A 8 10.37 -7.07 4.65
C ASN A 8 11.58 -6.22 5.06
N SER A 9 12.51 -6.88 5.75
CA SER A 9 13.68 -6.30 6.38
C SER A 9 14.89 -6.36 5.44
N ILE A 10 15.42 -5.21 5.01
CA ILE A 10 16.71 -5.12 4.31
C ILE A 10 17.81 -4.88 5.35
N TYR A 11 18.80 -5.76 5.38
CA TYR A 11 19.98 -5.64 6.26
C TYR A 11 21.06 -4.79 5.59
N TYR A 12 21.60 -3.79 6.30
CA TYR A 12 22.73 -2.99 5.82
C TYR A 12 23.81 -2.86 6.88
N ALA A 13 25.07 -2.89 6.45
CA ALA A 13 26.21 -2.65 7.33
C ALA A 13 26.35 -1.15 7.58
N ARG A 14 26.28 -0.72 8.84
CA ARG A 14 26.43 0.70 9.21
C ARG A 14 27.91 1.10 9.04
N ARG A 15 28.26 1.80 7.96
CA ARG A 15 29.56 2.49 7.82
C ARG A 15 29.64 3.56 8.92
N GLY A 16 30.36 3.30 10.02
CA GLY A 16 30.66 4.39 10.97
C GLY A 16 30.97 4.06 12.43
N ILE A 17 30.98 2.80 12.88
CA ILE A 17 31.48 2.50 14.24
C ILE A 17 32.74 1.63 14.12
N TYR A 18 33.86 2.28 13.79
CA TYR A 18 35.18 1.70 13.96
C TYR A 18 35.59 1.91 15.43
N SER A 19 35.28 0.95 16.29
CA SER A 19 35.93 0.88 17.61
C SER A 19 37.37 0.41 17.40
N ASN A 20 38.34 1.28 17.67
CA ASN A 20 39.75 0.93 17.69
C ASN A 20 40.02 0.01 18.89
N ASN A 21 39.87 -1.30 18.71
CA ASN A 21 40.48 -2.27 19.62
C ASN A 21 41.04 -3.46 18.85
N HIS A 22 42.33 -3.70 19.08
CA HIS A 22 43.11 -4.81 18.53
C HIS A 22 42.70 -6.13 19.19
N SER A 23 41.74 -6.85 18.61
CA SER A 23 41.55 -8.30 18.78
C SER A 23 40.67 -8.85 17.65
N SER A 24 41.07 -9.98 17.11
CA SER A 24 40.69 -10.58 15.82
C SER A 24 39.28 -11.19 15.71
N ASN A 25 38.25 -10.55 16.28
CA ASN A 25 36.86 -11.02 16.13
C ASN A 25 35.86 -9.83 16.10
N ARG A 26 35.73 -9.18 14.94
CA ARG A 26 34.82 -8.03 14.78
C ARG A 26 33.41 -8.51 14.42
N LYS A 27 32.44 -8.39 15.34
CA LYS A 27 31.02 -8.54 15.03
C LYS A 27 30.56 -7.36 14.17
N ILE A 28 30.12 -7.62 12.94
CA ILE A 28 29.45 -6.61 12.10
C ILE A 28 28.01 -6.47 12.61
N THR A 29 27.60 -5.27 13.03
CA THR A 29 26.22 -4.98 13.40
C THR A 29 25.46 -4.47 12.18
N TYR A 30 24.40 -5.16 11.79
CA TYR A 30 23.50 -4.76 10.71
C TYR A 30 22.34 -3.92 11.24
N GLY A 31 22.03 -2.80 10.58
CA GLY A 31 20.75 -2.12 10.74
C GLY A 31 19.68 -2.78 9.87
N THR A 32 18.40 -2.64 10.24
CA THR A 32 17.25 -3.10 9.45
C THR A 32 16.49 -1.90 8.92
N ILE A 33 16.28 -1.80 7.61
CA ILE A 33 15.29 -0.91 7.00
C ILE A 33 14.07 -1.75 6.64
N THR A 34 12.88 -1.30 7.06
CA THR A 34 11.61 -1.93 6.72
C THR A 34 10.91 -1.03 5.71
N MET A 35 10.64 -1.54 4.51
CA MET A 35 9.80 -0.81 3.54
C MET A 35 8.33 -1.07 3.83
N GLU A 36 7.54 -0.01 3.84
CA GLU A 36 6.09 -0.10 4.02
C GLU A 36 5.48 -0.82 2.82
N THR A 37 4.60 -1.78 3.13
CA THR A 37 3.87 -2.55 2.14
C THR A 37 2.63 -1.79 1.71
N THR A 38 2.43 -1.68 0.40
CA THR A 38 1.30 -0.93 -0.15
C THR A 38 0.53 -1.73 -1.18
N VAL A 39 -0.77 -1.47 -1.27
CA VAL A 39 -1.61 -1.87 -2.39
C VAL A 39 -2.25 -0.63 -3.01
N SER A 40 -2.67 -0.73 -4.27
CA SER A 40 -3.38 0.37 -4.92
C SER A 40 -4.74 -0.04 -5.44
N TYR A 41 -5.67 0.91 -5.46
CA TYR A 41 -6.99 0.72 -6.04
C TYR A 41 -7.35 1.82 -7.03
N ILE A 42 -7.74 1.39 -8.23
CA ILE A 42 -8.13 2.27 -9.32
C ILE A 42 -9.57 1.97 -9.72
N ARG A 43 -10.36 3.02 -9.95
CA ARG A 43 -11.70 2.87 -10.53
C ARG A 43 -11.93 3.90 -11.61
N THR A 44 -12.52 3.48 -12.72
CA THR A 44 -13.04 4.38 -13.76
C THR A 44 -14.54 4.16 -13.92
N ALA A 45 -15.30 5.25 -14.01
CA ALA A 45 -16.75 5.17 -14.20
C ALA A 45 -17.12 4.72 -15.63
N THR A 46 -16.24 5.01 -16.59
CA THR A 46 -16.36 4.67 -18.01
C THR A 46 -15.10 3.97 -18.48
N LEU A 47 -15.15 3.36 -19.66
CA LEU A 47 -13.96 2.85 -20.33
C LEU A 47 -13.17 4.02 -20.91
N ASN A 48 -12.27 4.59 -20.11
CA ASN A 48 -11.37 5.67 -20.50
C ASN A 48 -9.91 5.26 -20.22
N PRO A 49 -9.16 4.83 -21.25
CA PRO A 49 -7.77 4.40 -21.11
C PRO A 49 -6.83 5.51 -20.65
N GLU A 50 -7.05 6.75 -21.06
CA GLU A 50 -6.21 7.89 -20.66
C GLU A 50 -6.35 8.17 -19.17
N GLN A 51 -7.58 8.18 -18.67
CA GLN A 51 -7.85 8.35 -17.24
C GLN A 51 -7.31 7.19 -16.40
N LEU A 52 -7.35 5.96 -16.93
CA LEU A 52 -6.75 4.80 -16.29
C LEU A 52 -5.22 4.96 -16.21
N HIS A 53 -4.59 5.28 -17.34
CA HIS A 53 -3.15 5.47 -17.42
C HIS A 53 -2.67 6.58 -16.50
N GLN A 54 -3.34 7.74 -16.49
CA GLN A 54 -3.02 8.83 -15.58
C GLN A 54 -3.02 8.40 -14.11
N GLN A 55 -4.05 7.66 -13.68
CA GLN A 55 -4.13 7.16 -12.30
C GLN A 55 -3.02 6.15 -11.99
N GLN A 56 -2.73 5.24 -12.93
CA GLN A 56 -1.65 4.27 -12.78
C GLN A 56 -0.28 4.96 -12.67
N SER A 57 0.00 5.91 -13.55
CA SER A 57 1.26 6.67 -13.54
C SER A 57 1.45 7.43 -12.23
N SER A 58 0.44 8.17 -11.76
CA SER A 58 0.54 8.92 -10.50
C SER A 58 0.77 8.00 -9.29
N ILE A 59 0.13 6.82 -9.27
CA ILE A 59 0.35 5.84 -8.20
C ILE A 59 1.78 5.29 -8.24
N LEU A 60 2.27 4.92 -9.43
CA LEU A 60 3.61 4.37 -9.58
C LEU A 60 4.70 5.39 -9.22
N GLU A 61 4.54 6.64 -9.65
CA GLU A 61 5.43 7.74 -9.31
C GLU A 61 5.48 7.94 -7.79
N TYR A 62 4.31 8.02 -7.13
CA TYR A 62 4.24 8.15 -5.68
C TYR A 62 4.90 6.98 -4.93
N VAL A 63 4.68 5.74 -5.39
CA VAL A 63 5.31 4.54 -4.82
C VAL A 63 6.83 4.61 -4.92
N GLN A 64 7.35 5.04 -6.06
CA GLN A 64 8.79 5.14 -6.31
C GLN A 64 9.44 6.26 -5.47
N GLU A 65 8.82 7.44 -5.43
CA GLU A 65 9.34 8.59 -4.67
C GLU A 65 9.36 8.33 -3.15
N ASN A 66 8.39 7.55 -2.64
CA ASN A 66 8.24 7.27 -1.22
C ASN A 66 8.82 5.92 -0.78
N ASN A 67 9.55 5.22 -1.67
CA ASN A 67 10.17 3.92 -1.38
C ASN A 67 9.17 2.87 -0.82
N LEU A 68 7.95 2.87 -1.36
CA LEU A 68 6.90 1.93 -0.95
C LEU A 68 7.02 0.63 -1.74
N LYS A 69 6.67 -0.49 -1.10
CA LYS A 69 6.63 -1.79 -1.77
C LYS A 69 5.21 -2.08 -2.26
N LEU A 70 4.93 -1.78 -3.53
CA LEU A 70 3.64 -2.10 -4.15
C LEU A 70 3.48 -3.62 -4.34
N LEU A 71 2.62 -4.22 -3.53
CA LEU A 71 2.35 -5.66 -3.55
C LEU A 71 1.39 -6.05 -4.68
N LYS A 72 0.32 -5.26 -4.87
CA LYS A 72 -0.72 -5.53 -5.85
C LYS A 72 -1.51 -4.27 -6.21
N GLN A 73 -2.00 -4.23 -7.44
CA GLN A 73 -2.95 -3.23 -7.92
C GLN A 73 -4.30 -3.91 -8.18
N PHE A 74 -5.37 -3.29 -7.66
CA PHE A 74 -6.76 -3.71 -7.85
C PHE A 74 -7.48 -2.66 -8.69
N GLN A 75 -8.42 -3.11 -9.53
CA GLN A 75 -9.08 -2.21 -10.46
C GLN A 75 -10.55 -2.57 -10.70
N ASP A 76 -11.36 -1.54 -10.88
CA ASP A 76 -12.74 -1.62 -11.33
C ASP A 76 -12.92 -0.68 -12.54
N ILE A 77 -12.91 -1.26 -13.76
CA ILE A 77 -12.97 -0.50 -15.02
C ILE A 77 -14.40 -0.42 -15.52
N ALA A 78 -14.84 0.78 -15.92
CA ALA A 78 -16.22 1.04 -16.37
C ALA A 78 -17.29 0.66 -15.31
N VAL A 79 -16.94 0.85 -14.03
CA VAL A 79 -17.80 0.59 -12.88
C VAL A 79 -18.16 1.92 -12.22
N SER A 80 -19.46 2.24 -12.19
CA SER A 80 -19.95 3.45 -11.56
C SER A 80 -19.80 3.38 -10.02
N GLY A 81 -19.77 4.53 -9.34
CA GLY A 81 -19.58 4.54 -7.87
C GLY A 81 -20.79 4.04 -7.07
N SER A 82 -21.95 3.91 -7.73
CA SER A 82 -23.20 3.36 -7.19
C SER A 82 -23.43 1.91 -7.63
N ASP A 83 -22.52 1.35 -8.41
CA ASP A 83 -22.57 -0.02 -8.88
C ASP A 83 -22.04 -0.97 -7.79
N ASP A 84 -22.72 -2.08 -7.58
CA ASP A 84 -22.34 -3.09 -6.59
C ASP A 84 -21.25 -4.06 -7.09
N ARG A 85 -20.90 -3.99 -8.39
CA ARG A 85 -19.85 -4.78 -9.05
C ARG A 85 -18.43 -4.28 -8.77
N LYS A 86 -18.18 -3.72 -7.59
CA LYS A 86 -16.84 -3.31 -7.14
C LYS A 86 -16.02 -4.51 -6.71
N ASP A 87 -15.83 -5.46 -7.62
CA ASP A 87 -15.15 -6.72 -7.33
C ASP A 87 -13.67 -6.47 -7.03
N GLY A 88 -13.04 -5.48 -7.67
CA GLY A 88 -11.70 -5.03 -7.37
C GLY A 88 -11.57 -4.48 -5.94
N LEU A 89 -12.53 -3.67 -5.49
CA LEU A 89 -12.56 -3.16 -4.11
C LEU A 89 -12.70 -4.30 -3.09
N LYS A 90 -13.62 -5.23 -3.33
CA LYS A 90 -13.84 -6.40 -2.45
C LYS A 90 -12.58 -7.26 -2.36
N GLN A 91 -11.97 -7.59 -3.50
CA GLN A 91 -10.72 -8.34 -3.56
C GLN A 91 -9.58 -7.62 -2.84
N MET A 92 -9.48 -6.29 -2.93
CA MET A 92 -8.50 -5.52 -2.18
C MET A 92 -8.71 -5.65 -0.67
N LEU A 93 -9.95 -5.47 -0.20
CA LEU A 93 -10.27 -5.57 1.22
C LEU A 93 -10.04 -6.98 1.77
N GLU A 94 -10.34 -8.02 1.00
CA GLU A 94 -10.02 -9.41 1.35
C GLU A 94 -8.51 -9.64 1.40
N TYR A 95 -7.77 -9.12 0.42
CA TYR A 95 -6.31 -9.20 0.41
C TYR A 95 -5.70 -8.53 1.65
N ILE A 96 -6.17 -7.35 2.04
CA ILE A 96 -5.70 -6.64 3.24
C ILE A 96 -6.04 -7.39 4.53
N LYS A 97 -7.15 -8.14 4.57
CA LYS A 97 -7.52 -8.93 5.75
C LYS A 97 -6.56 -10.10 6.01
N VAL A 98 -5.99 -10.67 4.95
CA VAL A 98 -5.15 -11.88 5.03
C VAL A 98 -3.67 -11.61 4.81
N ASN A 99 -3.29 -10.39 4.42
CA ASN A 99 -1.92 -9.94 4.26
C ASN A 99 -1.66 -8.71 5.12
N ASP A 100 -0.45 -8.58 5.67
CA ASP A 100 -0.04 -7.34 6.30
C ASP A 100 0.20 -6.28 5.23
N VAL A 101 -0.72 -5.30 5.16
CA VAL A 101 -0.65 -4.16 4.25
C VAL A 101 -0.69 -2.89 5.08
N ASP A 102 0.38 -2.12 5.01
CA ASP A 102 0.53 -0.87 5.78
C ASP A 102 -0.28 0.27 5.15
N VAL A 103 -0.31 0.33 3.81
CA VAL A 103 -0.89 1.47 3.07
C VAL A 103 -1.78 1.04 1.90
N VAL A 104 -2.88 1.76 1.69
CA VAL A 104 -3.67 1.76 0.44
C VAL A 104 -3.53 3.09 -0.26
N ILE A 105 -3.13 3.07 -1.53
CA ILE A 105 -3.09 4.27 -2.37
C ILE A 105 -4.28 4.28 -3.33
N VAL A 106 -5.00 5.39 -3.37
CA VAL A 106 -6.06 5.66 -4.34
C VAL A 106 -5.87 7.03 -4.96
N TYR A 107 -6.36 7.22 -6.18
CA TYR A 107 -6.31 8.55 -6.79
C TYR A 107 -7.15 9.57 -6.02
N SER A 108 -8.38 9.23 -5.63
CA SER A 108 -9.21 10.05 -4.73
C SER A 108 -10.23 9.23 -3.96
N LEU A 109 -10.76 9.74 -2.85
CA LEU A 109 -11.72 8.99 -1.99
C LEU A 109 -12.99 8.57 -2.73
N ASN A 110 -13.39 9.34 -3.76
CA ASN A 110 -14.53 9.03 -4.62
C ASN A 110 -14.38 7.67 -5.33
N ARG A 111 -13.18 7.08 -5.37
CA ARG A 111 -12.97 5.73 -5.91
C ARG A 111 -13.70 4.66 -5.09
N PHE A 112 -13.87 4.83 -3.78
CA PHE A 112 -14.56 3.84 -2.95
C PHE A 112 -16.09 3.81 -3.14
N GLY A 113 -16.71 4.91 -3.54
CA GLY A 113 -18.15 4.93 -3.85
C GLY A 113 -18.77 6.31 -3.86
N ARG A 114 -20.07 6.35 -4.18
CA ARG A 114 -20.89 7.57 -4.10
C ARG A 114 -21.70 7.55 -2.81
N GLY A 115 -21.16 8.12 -1.74
CA GLY A 115 -21.87 8.30 -0.48
C GLY A 115 -20.97 8.14 0.74
N ALA A 116 -21.30 8.90 1.80
CA ALA A 116 -20.56 8.87 3.07
C ALA A 116 -20.56 7.47 3.70
N ALA A 117 -21.68 6.73 3.60
CA ALA A 117 -21.80 5.39 4.17
C ALA A 117 -20.77 4.41 3.57
N SER A 118 -20.69 4.31 2.24
CA SER A 118 -19.74 3.42 1.56
C SER A 118 -18.29 3.81 1.84
N LEU A 119 -17.99 5.11 1.91
CA LEU A 119 -16.66 5.58 2.28
C LEU A 119 -16.33 5.15 3.71
N LEU A 120 -17.20 5.46 4.67
CA LEU A 120 -16.99 5.13 6.08
C LEU A 120 -16.81 3.63 6.30
N GLU A 121 -17.59 2.79 5.62
CA GLU A 121 -17.45 1.33 5.67
C GLU A 121 -16.03 0.89 5.27
N VAL A 122 -15.50 1.40 4.16
CA VAL A 122 -14.13 1.12 3.71
C VAL A 122 -13.11 1.63 4.71
N LEU A 123 -13.27 2.88 5.19
CA LEU A 123 -12.36 3.47 6.18
C LEU A 123 -12.30 2.65 7.48
N PHE A 124 -13.46 2.17 7.97
CA PHE A 124 -13.51 1.33 9.17
C PHE A 124 -12.83 -0.02 8.95
N GLN A 125 -13.01 -0.65 7.79
CA GLN A 125 -12.33 -1.91 7.47
C GLN A 125 -10.81 -1.70 7.39
N LEU A 126 -10.34 -0.63 6.77
CA LEU A 126 -8.90 -0.35 6.68
C LEU A 126 -8.30 -0.05 8.05
N LYS A 127 -8.97 0.79 8.86
CA LYS A 127 -8.57 1.07 10.23
C LYS A 127 -8.54 -0.18 11.10
N ALA A 128 -9.50 -1.09 10.96
CA ALA A 128 -9.55 -2.35 11.72
C ALA A 128 -8.39 -3.30 11.36
N ASN A 129 -7.81 -3.17 10.17
CA ASN A 129 -6.63 -3.91 9.73
C ASN A 129 -5.31 -3.14 9.97
N GLY A 130 -5.37 -1.92 10.51
CA GLY A 130 -4.20 -1.08 10.74
C GLY A 130 -3.57 -0.57 9.44
N THR A 131 -4.37 -0.44 8.38
CA THR A 131 -3.96 0.03 7.06
C THR A 131 -4.33 1.50 6.90
N GLU A 132 -3.35 2.32 6.51
CA GLU A 132 -3.52 3.74 6.24
C GLU A 132 -3.95 3.98 4.79
N ILE A 133 -4.46 5.18 4.50
CA ILE A 133 -4.94 5.56 3.18
C ILE A 133 -4.24 6.82 2.72
N ILE A 134 -3.76 6.77 1.49
CA ILE A 134 -3.15 7.90 0.80
C ILE A 134 -3.98 8.22 -0.45
N THR A 135 -4.31 9.50 -0.61
CA THR A 135 -5.01 10.05 -1.78
C THR A 135 -4.09 10.97 -2.55
N LEU A 136 -4.12 10.89 -3.88
CA LEU A 136 -3.23 11.68 -4.75
C LEU A 136 -3.90 12.95 -5.32
N ASN A 137 -5.23 13.08 -5.17
CA ASN A 137 -6.06 14.19 -5.66
C ASN A 137 -7.14 14.54 -4.63
#